data_AF-A0A934ULI3-F1
#
_entry.id   AF-A0A934ULI3-F1
#
_cell.length_a   1.000
_cell.length_b   1.000
_cell.length_c   1.000
_cell.angle_alpha   90.00
_cell.angle_beta   90.00
_cell.angle_gamma   90.00
#
_symmetry.space_group_name_H-M   'P 1'
#
loop_
_entity.id
_entity.type
_entity.pdbx_description
1 polymer ?
#
loop_
_entity_poly.entity_id
_entity_poly.type
_entity_poly.pdbx_seq_one_letter_code
_entity_poly.pdbx_strand_id
1 'polypeptide(L)'
;MKVENPAAFDFIMHEELYLLHHDKTKHGTTQADALPVETLEPDFNYMGNRSSSYLILVNYKDSEFLPLEHNTALESMLNRKDMQLKDVAIVNMFNCQLTNMQMLTAFFNPQKLIIFGNDALPQDMEAPELNNPQKTEKHAVLFTLSFEQMMQSNEYKKAFWEQMKIF
;
A
#
# COMPACT_ATOMS: atom_id res chain seq x y z
N MET A 1 -50.78 -40.47 -24.52
CA MET A 1 -49.49 -40.97 -24.01
C MET A 1 -48.37 -40.05 -24.50
N LYS A 2 -47.21 -40.11 -23.85
CA LYS A 2 -46.05 -39.21 -23.99
C LYS A 2 -45.41 -39.17 -25.38
N VAL A 3 -44.93 -38.00 -25.82
CA VAL A 3 -43.50 -37.55 -25.85
C VAL A 3 -43.52 -36.03 -26.14
N GLU A 4 -42.88 -35.11 -25.42
CA GLU A 4 -41.52 -35.03 -24.83
C GLU A 4 -40.40 -34.83 -25.87
N ASN A 5 -40.17 -33.58 -26.34
CA ASN A 5 -38.86 -32.89 -26.42
C ASN A 5 -38.92 -31.58 -27.29
N PRO A 6 -38.66 -30.37 -26.75
CA PRO A 6 -38.66 -29.11 -27.50
C PRO A 6 -37.28 -28.65 -28.04
N ALA A 7 -36.25 -29.50 -28.06
CA ALA A 7 -34.89 -29.13 -28.48
C ALA A 7 -34.53 -29.61 -29.90
N ALA A 8 -34.74 -28.76 -30.92
CA ALA A 8 -34.32 -29.03 -32.31
C ALA A 8 -34.13 -27.74 -33.17
N PHE A 9 -33.62 -26.65 -32.57
CA PHE A 9 -33.23 -25.42 -33.28
C PHE A 9 -31.80 -24.96 -32.92
N ASP A 10 -30.92 -25.94 -32.70
CA ASP A 10 -29.47 -25.73 -32.73
C ASP A 10 -28.94 -26.58 -33.88
N PHE A 11 -28.72 -25.96 -35.05
CA PHE A 11 -27.84 -26.41 -36.14
C PHE A 11 -27.90 -25.43 -37.34
N ILE A 12 -26.72 -25.11 -37.90
CA ILE A 12 -26.48 -24.43 -39.19
C ILE A 12 -26.61 -22.89 -39.22
N MET A 13 -25.64 -22.23 -38.57
CA MET A 13 -24.76 -21.21 -39.20
C MET A 13 -23.35 -21.50 -38.63
N HIS A 14 -22.42 -22.10 -39.39
CA HIS A 14 -21.48 -21.41 -40.29
C HIS A 14 -20.86 -20.14 -39.65
N GLU A 15 -19.54 -20.01 -39.45
CA GLU A 15 -18.41 -20.64 -40.16
C GLU A 15 -17.23 -21.02 -39.25
N GLU A 16 -16.40 -21.95 -39.72
CA GLU A 16 -15.14 -22.35 -39.09
C GLU A 16 -14.04 -21.32 -39.35
N LEU A 17 -13.43 -20.77 -38.30
CA LEU A 17 -12.12 -20.14 -38.39
C LEU A 17 -11.14 -20.83 -37.43
N TYR A 18 -10.32 -21.69 -38.02
CA TYR A 18 -9.32 -22.51 -37.33
C TYR A 18 -8.23 -21.64 -36.68
N LEU A 19 -8.03 -21.80 -35.36
CA LEU A 19 -6.67 -21.80 -34.81
C LEU A 19 -6.28 -23.23 -34.45
N LEU A 20 -5.21 -23.73 -35.07
CA LEU A 20 -4.68 -25.05 -34.75
C LEU A 20 -4.04 -25.05 -33.36
N HIS A 21 -4.51 -25.96 -32.51
CA HIS A 21 -3.74 -26.43 -31.38
C HIS A 21 -2.48 -27.15 -31.88
N HIS A 22 -1.29 -26.63 -31.56
CA HIS A 22 -0.08 -27.43 -31.49
C HIS A 22 0.49 -27.34 -30.06
N ASP A 23 0.60 -28.52 -29.44
CA ASP A 23 1.00 -28.82 -28.06
C ASP A 23 0.21 -28.14 -26.92
N LYS A 24 -0.62 -28.86 -26.12
CA LYS A 24 -0.29 -29.95 -25.17
C LYS A 24 0.75 -29.49 -24.13
N THR A 25 0.60 -29.58 -22.81
CA THR A 25 -0.46 -30.10 -21.88
C THR A 25 -0.11 -29.52 -20.47
N LYS A 26 -0.87 -29.61 -19.36
CA LYS A 26 -1.99 -30.48 -18.90
C LYS A 26 -2.64 -29.87 -17.62
N HIS A 27 -3.86 -30.29 -17.27
CA HIS A 27 -4.63 -29.91 -16.04
C HIS A 27 -5.11 -28.43 -16.00
N GLY A 28 -6.33 -28.09 -15.56
CA GLY A 28 -7.51 -28.91 -15.29
C GLY A 28 -8.47 -28.33 -14.23
N THR A 29 -9.76 -28.25 -14.57
CA THR A 29 -10.94 -28.08 -13.67
C THR A 29 -11.37 -26.66 -13.24
N THR A 30 -12.39 -26.15 -13.93
CA THR A 30 -13.60 -25.47 -13.43
C THR A 30 -13.55 -24.67 -12.11
N GLN A 31 -13.59 -23.34 -12.23
CA GLN A 31 -14.61 -22.54 -11.54
C GLN A 31 -14.91 -21.26 -12.35
N ALA A 32 -15.93 -20.48 -11.96
CA ALA A 32 -16.36 -19.32 -12.73
C ALA A 32 -15.38 -18.15 -12.57
N ASP A 33 -14.48 -17.99 -13.53
CA ASP A 33 -13.70 -16.76 -13.67
C ASP A 33 -14.63 -15.60 -14.04
N ALA A 34 -14.90 -14.76 -13.05
CA ALA A 34 -15.19 -13.38 -13.32
C ALA A 34 -14.06 -12.84 -14.22
N LEU A 35 -14.43 -11.99 -15.18
CA LEU A 35 -13.47 -11.17 -15.91
C LEU A 35 -12.41 -10.66 -14.91
N PRO A 36 -11.11 -10.85 -15.16
CA PRO A 36 -10.10 -10.13 -14.42
C PRO A 36 -10.41 -8.67 -14.66
N VAL A 37 -11.05 -8.04 -13.67
CA VAL A 37 -10.94 -6.61 -13.51
C VAL A 37 -9.46 -6.46 -13.24
N GLU A 38 -8.71 -6.07 -14.27
CA GLU A 38 -7.50 -5.26 -14.14
C GLU A 38 -7.93 -3.99 -13.39
N THR A 39 -8.20 -4.21 -12.10
CA THR A 39 -8.05 -3.24 -11.06
C THR A 39 -6.61 -2.88 -11.24
N LEU A 40 -6.34 -1.70 -11.82
CA LEU A 40 -4.99 -1.17 -11.86
C LEU A 40 -4.50 -1.29 -10.42
N GLU A 41 -3.66 -2.29 -10.16
CA GLU A 41 -3.04 -2.41 -8.85
C GLU A 41 -2.28 -1.11 -8.71
N PRO A 42 -2.65 -0.24 -7.75
CA PRO A 42 -2.01 1.06 -7.68
C PRO A 42 -0.56 0.78 -7.35
N ASP A 43 0.31 0.98 -8.35
CA ASP A 43 1.74 0.70 -8.26
C ASP A 43 2.36 1.77 -7.37
N PHE A 44 2.13 1.60 -6.08
CA PHE A 44 2.76 2.40 -5.05
C PHE A 44 4.21 2.00 -5.03
N ASN A 45 5.09 2.91 -5.44
CA ASN A 45 6.50 2.72 -5.20
C ASN A 45 6.72 2.77 -3.68
N TYR A 46 7.00 1.61 -3.06
CA TYR A 46 7.23 1.47 -1.62
C TYR A 46 8.52 0.72 -1.33
N MET A 47 9.18 1.09 -0.23
CA MET A 47 10.35 0.43 0.31
C MET A 47 9.98 -0.37 1.57
N GLY A 48 10.58 -1.54 1.75
CA GLY A 48 10.27 -2.45 2.86
C GLY A 48 9.25 -3.52 2.47
N ASN A 49 8.21 -3.75 3.28
CA ASN A 49 7.25 -4.85 3.08
C ASN A 49 5.80 -4.35 2.97
N ARG A 50 5.07 -4.82 1.96
CA ARG A 50 3.66 -4.45 1.71
C ARG A 50 2.71 -4.85 2.84
N SER A 51 2.94 -6.02 3.46
CA SER A 51 2.08 -6.55 4.54
C SER A 51 2.47 -6.03 5.93
N SER A 52 3.24 -4.94 5.99
CA SER A 52 3.66 -4.33 7.24
C SER A 52 2.52 -3.63 7.98
N SER A 53 2.39 -3.94 9.27
CA SER A 53 1.47 -3.22 10.17
C SER A 53 1.82 -1.74 10.33
N TYR A 54 3.05 -1.34 10.00
CA TYR A 54 3.55 0.03 10.00
C TYR A 54 3.68 0.55 8.57
N LEU A 55 2.99 1.65 8.26
CA LEU A 55 3.18 2.43 7.04
C LEU A 55 3.76 3.81 7.40
N ILE A 56 4.76 4.23 6.65
CA ILE A 56 5.49 5.48 6.83
C ILE A 56 5.36 6.30 5.56
N LEU A 57 4.72 7.46 5.66
CA LEU A 57 4.61 8.43 4.57
C LEU A 57 5.68 9.49 4.73
N VAL A 58 6.42 9.72 3.65
CA VAL A 58 7.43 10.78 3.53
C VAL A 58 7.21 11.56 2.25
N ASN A 59 7.78 12.76 2.14
CA ASN A 59 7.84 13.52 0.90
C ASN A 59 9.28 13.99 0.68
N TYR A 60 9.94 13.46 -0.34
CA TYR A 60 11.28 13.88 -0.76
C TYR A 60 11.33 14.10 -2.26
N LYS A 61 11.88 15.25 -2.66
CA LYS A 61 12.00 15.69 -4.06
C LYS A 61 13.32 15.21 -4.69
N ASP A 62 14.38 15.18 -3.90
CA ASP A 62 15.74 14.77 -4.27
C ASP A 62 16.05 13.29 -3.97
N SER A 63 15.05 12.47 -3.64
CA SER A 63 15.26 11.06 -3.30
C SER A 63 14.03 10.21 -3.63
N GLU A 64 14.26 8.98 -4.08
CA GLU A 64 13.17 8.05 -4.43
C GLU A 64 12.31 7.67 -3.21
N PHE A 65 12.94 7.43 -2.06
CA PHE A 65 12.27 7.10 -0.79
C PHE A 65 12.71 7.99 0.37
N LEU A 66 13.86 7.68 0.99
CA LEU A 66 14.54 8.48 1.99
C LEU A 66 16.03 8.56 1.60
N PRO A 67 16.71 9.69 1.85
CA PRO A 67 18.17 9.73 1.78
C PRO A 67 18.78 8.87 2.89
N LEU A 68 20.02 8.40 2.66
CA LEU A 68 20.71 7.43 3.52
C LEU A 68 20.79 7.85 4.99
N GLU A 69 20.99 9.14 5.26
CA GLU A 69 21.09 9.68 6.63
C GLU A 69 19.78 9.51 7.42
N HIS A 70 18.64 9.77 6.78
CA HIS A 70 17.33 9.61 7.40
C HIS A 70 16.91 8.14 7.48
N ASN A 71 17.28 7.33 6.49
CA ASN A 71 17.13 5.88 6.50
C ASN A 71 17.87 5.25 7.71
N THR A 72 19.17 5.56 7.88
CA THR A 72 19.99 5.10 9.02
C THR A 72 19.43 5.55 10.37
N ALA A 73 18.92 6.79 10.44
CA ALA A 73 18.32 7.30 11.67
C ALA A 73 16.99 6.60 12.00
N LEU A 74 16.13 6.36 11.02
CA LEU A 74 14.89 5.60 11.18
C LEU A 74 15.18 4.14 11.56
N GLU A 75 16.13 3.49 10.90
CA GLU A 75 16.60 2.15 11.24
C GLU A 75 17.11 2.07 12.69
N SER A 76 17.86 3.08 13.15
CA SER A 76 18.32 3.16 14.54
C SER A 76 17.17 3.33 15.54
N MET A 77 16.06 3.95 15.15
CA MET A 77 14.84 4.07 15.97
C MET A 77 14.01 2.79 15.95
N LEU A 78 13.91 2.11 14.80
CA LEU A 78 13.20 0.84 14.67
C LEU A 78 13.93 -0.30 15.41
N ASN A 79 15.26 -0.40 15.31
CA ASN A 79 16.04 -1.41 16.03
C ASN A 79 15.89 -1.31 17.55
N ARG A 80 15.67 -0.10 18.10
CA ARG A 80 15.34 0.10 19.53
C ARG A 80 13.98 -0.47 19.95
N LYS A 81 13.13 -0.84 18.99
CA LYS A 81 11.85 -1.55 19.17
C LYS A 81 11.89 -3.00 18.63
N ASP A 82 13.08 -3.54 18.35
CA ASP A 82 13.27 -4.86 17.72
C ASP A 82 12.61 -4.96 16.33
N MET A 83 12.54 -3.84 15.60
CA MET A 83 11.97 -3.75 14.25
C MET A 83 13.05 -3.37 13.24
N GLN A 84 12.92 -3.82 12.00
CA GLN A 84 13.83 -3.44 10.92
C GLN A 84 13.08 -2.67 9.83
N LEU A 85 13.82 -2.02 8.93
CA LEU A 85 13.23 -1.32 7.77
C LEU A 85 12.45 -2.27 6.82
N LYS A 86 12.74 -3.58 6.86
CA LYS A 86 11.98 -4.61 6.12
C LYS A 86 10.60 -4.89 6.74
N ASP A 87 10.37 -4.52 8.00
CA ASP A 87 9.13 -4.80 8.74
C ASP A 87 8.18 -3.60 8.74
N VAL A 88 8.57 -2.50 8.08
CA VAL A 88 7.73 -1.33 7.80
C VAL A 88 7.54 -1.17 6.29
N ALA A 89 6.44 -0.54 5.88
CA ALA A 89 6.26 0.00 4.55
C ALA A 89 6.62 1.48 4.56
N ILE A 90 7.37 1.95 3.57
CA ILE A 90 7.75 3.36 3.39
C ILE A 90 7.31 3.79 2.00
N VAL A 91 6.50 4.85 1.91
CA VAL A 91 5.98 5.41 0.65
C VAL A 91 6.38 6.86 0.52
N ASN A 92 6.94 7.24 -0.63
CA ASN A 92 7.24 8.63 -0.95
C ASN A 92 6.07 9.28 -1.70
N MET A 93 5.34 10.13 -0.99
CA MET A 93 4.19 10.89 -1.49
C MET A 93 4.56 11.86 -2.61
N PHE A 94 5.85 12.24 -2.74
CA PHE A 94 6.30 13.06 -3.87
C PHE A 94 6.16 12.35 -5.22
N ASN A 95 6.44 11.04 -5.26
CA ASN A 95 6.26 10.22 -6.45
C ASN A 95 4.78 9.85 -6.69
N CYS A 96 3.96 9.88 -5.65
CA CYS A 96 2.57 9.44 -5.68
C CYS A 96 1.58 10.62 -5.58
N GLN A 97 1.44 11.37 -6.68
CA GLN A 97 0.73 12.67 -6.76
C GLN A 97 -0.77 12.66 -6.34
N LEU A 98 -1.43 11.51 -6.31
CA LEU A 98 -2.86 11.34 -6.03
C LEU A 98 -3.11 10.19 -5.05
N THR A 99 -2.56 10.32 -3.84
CA THR A 99 -2.64 9.27 -2.81
C THR A 99 -3.61 9.66 -1.69
N ASN A 100 -4.65 8.83 -1.51
CA ASN A 100 -5.65 9.00 -0.45
C ASN A 100 -5.51 7.94 0.64
N MET A 101 -5.97 8.26 1.85
CA MET A 101 -6.01 7.31 2.99
C MET A 101 -6.71 5.99 2.63
N GLN A 102 -7.79 6.05 1.84
CA GLN A 102 -8.48 4.85 1.35
C GLN A 102 -7.61 3.95 0.47
N MET A 103 -6.78 4.51 -0.41
CA MET A 103 -5.93 3.70 -1.28
C MET A 103 -4.78 3.06 -0.50
N LEU A 104 -4.16 3.82 0.41
CA LEU A 104 -3.11 3.30 1.31
C LEU A 104 -3.64 2.19 2.21
N THR A 105 -4.83 2.38 2.81
CA THR A 105 -5.46 1.38 3.66
C THR A 105 -5.98 0.17 2.88
N ALA A 106 -6.44 0.34 1.64
CA ALA A 106 -6.81 -0.78 0.78
C ALA A 106 -5.58 -1.60 0.31
N PHE A 107 -4.44 -0.96 0.05
CA PHE A 107 -3.26 -1.61 -0.54
C PHE A 107 -2.30 -2.24 0.49
N PHE A 108 -2.06 -1.54 1.61
CA PHE A 108 -1.16 -1.96 2.70
C PHE A 108 -1.90 -2.49 3.93
N ASN A 109 -3.17 -2.09 4.14
CA ASN A 109 -3.96 -2.36 5.36
C ASN A 109 -3.17 -2.14 6.68
N PRO A 110 -2.51 -0.97 6.85
CA PRO A 110 -1.62 -0.75 7.99
C PRO A 110 -2.43 -0.49 9.26
N GLN A 111 -1.96 -1.01 10.39
CA GLN A 111 -2.54 -0.69 11.70
C GLN A 111 -1.97 0.60 12.29
N LYS A 112 -0.78 1.01 11.84
CA LYS A 112 -0.02 2.16 12.35
C LYS A 112 0.54 2.95 11.18
N LEU A 113 0.08 4.17 11.02
CA LEU A 113 0.53 5.13 10.03
C LEU A 113 1.41 6.19 10.69
N ILE A 114 2.54 6.53 10.08
CA ILE A 114 3.41 7.61 10.52
C ILE A 114 3.60 8.56 9.35
N ILE A 115 3.38 9.85 9.54
CA ILE A 115 3.41 10.86 8.48
C ILE A 115 4.47 11.91 8.83
N PHE A 116 5.51 12.02 8.00
CA PHE A 116 6.63 12.93 8.19
C PHE A 116 6.50 14.18 7.33
N GLY A 117 6.04 15.28 7.94
CA GLY A 117 5.88 16.57 7.29
C GLY A 117 4.50 16.76 6.66
N ASN A 118 4.13 18.02 6.44
CA ASN A 118 2.84 18.40 5.87
C ASN A 118 2.71 17.92 4.40
N ASP A 119 3.78 18.05 3.60
CA ASP A 119 3.85 17.54 2.23
C ASP A 119 3.65 16.01 2.09
N ALA A 120 3.73 15.24 3.19
CA ALA A 120 3.47 13.80 3.20
C ALA A 120 2.01 13.43 3.58
N LEU A 121 1.14 14.41 3.83
CA LEU A 121 -0.26 14.15 4.13
C LEU A 121 -1.05 13.72 2.88
N PRO A 122 -1.92 12.71 2.98
CA PRO A 122 -2.92 12.39 1.96
C PRO A 122 -3.86 13.58 1.72
N GLN A 123 -4.31 13.77 0.48
CA GLN A 123 -5.14 14.94 0.10
C GLN A 123 -6.49 15.01 0.82
N ASP A 124 -7.03 13.85 1.21
CA ASP A 124 -8.28 13.68 1.97
C ASP A 124 -8.09 13.86 3.50
N MET A 125 -6.88 14.21 3.97
CA MET A 125 -6.55 14.24 5.40
C MET A 125 -6.07 15.63 5.87
N GLU A 126 -6.75 16.20 6.85
CA GLU A 126 -6.28 17.38 7.57
C GLU A 126 -5.04 17.05 8.42
N ALA A 127 -4.09 17.98 8.50
CA ALA A 127 -2.87 17.83 9.29
C ALA A 127 -3.18 17.62 10.78
N PRO A 128 -2.88 16.44 11.37
CA PRO A 128 -3.10 16.21 12.79
C PRO A 128 -2.20 17.09 13.66
N GLU A 129 -2.47 17.09 14.96
CA GLU A 129 -1.59 17.77 15.91
C GLU A 129 -0.19 17.12 15.94
N LEU A 130 0.84 17.97 15.94
CA LEU A 130 2.23 17.54 15.78
C LEU A 130 2.71 16.69 16.96
N ASN A 131 3.29 15.53 16.66
CA ASN A 131 3.71 14.55 17.67
C ASN A 131 2.57 14.14 18.60
N ASN A 132 1.34 14.02 18.08
CA ASN A 132 0.19 13.50 18.81
C ASN A 132 -0.41 12.27 18.08
N PRO A 133 -0.26 11.05 18.62
CA PRO A 133 -0.75 9.82 17.99
C PRO A 133 -2.27 9.67 18.11
N GLN A 134 -2.98 9.95 17.02
CA GLN A 134 -4.42 9.77 16.89
C GLN A 134 -4.77 8.29 16.69
N LYS A 135 -5.32 7.64 17.70
CA LYS A 135 -5.79 6.23 17.61
C LYS A 135 -7.25 6.20 17.15
N THR A 136 -7.49 5.80 15.90
CA THR A 136 -8.86 5.55 15.38
C THR A 136 -9.25 4.08 15.56
N GLU A 137 -10.52 3.74 15.39
CA GLU A 137 -11.02 2.36 15.51
C GLU A 137 -10.37 1.36 14.54
N LYS A 138 -9.83 1.83 13.41
CA LYS A 138 -9.23 0.98 12.37
C LYS A 138 -7.70 1.02 12.34
N HIS A 139 -7.11 2.18 12.67
CA HIS A 139 -5.66 2.40 12.59
C HIS A 139 -5.23 3.57 13.48
N ALA A 140 -4.01 3.52 14.00
CA ALA A 140 -3.37 4.64 14.67
C ALA A 140 -2.60 5.49 13.65
N VAL A 141 -2.66 6.82 13.75
CA VAL A 141 -1.91 7.75 12.90
C VAL A 141 -1.06 8.67 13.77
N LEU A 142 0.23 8.77 13.48
CA LEU A 142 1.17 9.67 14.13
C LEU A 142 1.69 10.69 13.09
N PHE A 143 1.31 11.95 13.23
CA PHE A 143 1.87 13.04 12.45
C PHE A 143 3.06 13.68 13.15
N THR A 144 4.11 14.00 12.41
CA THR A 144 5.32 14.64 12.93
C THR A 144 5.97 15.52 11.86
N LEU A 145 7.05 16.23 12.23
CA LEU A 145 7.80 17.06 11.29
C LEU A 145 8.52 16.19 10.25
N SER A 146 8.84 16.78 9.09
CA SER A 146 9.76 16.16 8.13
C SER A 146 11.07 15.76 8.82
N PHE A 147 11.69 14.66 8.38
CA PHE A 147 12.94 14.17 8.97
C PHE A 147 14.04 15.23 9.05
N GLU A 148 14.20 16.09 8.03
CA GLU A 148 15.17 17.19 8.04
C GLU A 148 14.95 18.13 9.24
N GLN A 149 13.71 18.63 9.41
CA GLN A 149 13.29 19.47 10.52
C GLN A 149 13.48 18.76 11.88
N MET A 150 13.15 17.47 11.94
CA MET A 150 13.40 16.64 13.13
C MET A 150 14.90 16.48 13.40
N MET A 151 15.76 16.42 12.36
CA MET A 151 17.19 16.28 12.52
C MET A 151 17.87 17.55 13.07
N GLN A 152 17.31 18.73 12.78
CA GLN A 152 17.82 20.03 13.22
C GLN A 152 17.71 20.28 14.74
N SER A 153 16.85 19.58 15.49
CA SER A 153 16.67 19.82 16.93
C SER A 153 16.43 18.55 17.75
N ASN A 154 17.18 18.40 18.84
CA ASN A 154 17.09 17.25 19.74
C ASN A 154 15.72 17.14 20.42
N GLU A 155 15.02 18.27 20.63
CA GLU A 155 13.67 18.30 21.20
C GLU A 155 12.66 17.60 20.29
N TYR A 156 12.70 17.83 18.96
CA TYR A 156 11.81 17.14 18.01
C TYR A 156 12.12 15.64 17.90
N LYS A 157 13.41 15.26 17.89
CA LYS A 157 13.81 13.83 17.98
C LYS A 157 13.25 13.17 19.22
N LYS A 158 13.33 13.86 20.37
CA LYS A 158 12.85 13.36 21.65
C LYS A 158 11.33 13.24 21.65
N ALA A 159 10.61 14.28 21.21
CA ALA A 159 9.15 14.28 21.12
C ALA A 159 8.64 13.14 20.23
N PHE A 160 9.19 13.00 19.01
CA PHE A 160 8.86 11.88 18.13
C PHE A 160 9.18 10.52 18.77
N TRP A 161 10.33 10.38 19.41
CA TRP A 161 10.73 9.14 20.08
C TRP A 161 9.84 8.80 21.28
N GLU A 162 9.34 9.78 22.02
CA GLU A 162 8.39 9.60 23.11
C GLU A 162 7.02 9.11 22.58
N GLN A 163 6.57 9.62 21.43
CA GLN A 163 5.38 9.08 20.75
C GLN A 163 5.63 7.66 20.21
N MET A 164 6.74 7.45 19.51
CA MET A 164 7.11 6.13 18.97
C MET A 164 7.21 5.05 20.03
N LYS A 165 7.47 5.37 21.31
CA LYS A 165 7.38 4.40 22.41
C LYS A 165 5.93 3.94 22.66
N ILE A 166 4.99 4.87 22.81
CA ILE A 166 3.58 4.60 23.15
C ILE A 166 2.72 4.18 21.95
N PHE A 167 3.28 4.27 20.74
CA PHE A 167 2.68 3.88 19.47
C PHE A 167 2.80 2.38 19.21
#